data_AF-A0A6J4Q8S6-F1
#
_entry.id   AF-A0A6J4Q8S6-F1
#
_cell.length_a   1.000
_cell.length_b   1.000
_cell.length_c   1.000
_cell.angle_alpha   90.00
_cell.angle_beta   90.00
_cell.angle_gamma   90.00
#
_symmetry.space_group_name_H-M   'P 1'
#
loop_
_entity.id
_entity.type
_entity.pdbx_description
1 polymer ?
#
loop_
_entity_poly.entity_id
_entity_poly.type
_entity_poly.pdbx_seq_one_letter_code
_entity_poly.pdbx_strand_id
1 'polypeptide(L)' 'MWRKPAVQRNVETLCADGHLMIQPERARVYEVEAGEMQESWAMPDPERLAERLKDILYGRRNGA' A
#
# COMPACT_ATOMS: atom_id res chain seq x y z
N MET A 1 -11.26 6.36 -1.88
CA MET A 1 -11.78 5.68 -0.66
C MET A 1 -10.80 5.66 0.53
N TRP A 2 -9.49 5.57 0.31
CA TRP A 2 -8.46 5.34 1.32
C TRP A 2 -8.61 6.12 2.65
N ARG A 3 -8.94 7.41 2.60
CA ARG A 3 -9.04 8.28 3.80
C ARG A 3 -10.26 8.01 4.70
N LYS A 4 -11.17 7.12 4.33
CA LYS A 4 -12.36 6.84 5.15
C LYS A 4 -11.95 6.26 6.52
N PRO A 5 -12.58 6.69 7.63
CA PRO A 5 -12.21 6.21 8.98
C PRO A 5 -12.26 4.68 9.13
N ALA A 6 -13.24 4.02 8.51
CA ALA A 6 -13.35 2.56 8.54
C ALA A 6 -12.15 1.86 7.87
N VAL A 7 -11.62 2.41 6.78
CA VAL A 7 -10.45 1.85 6.09
C VAL A 7 -9.21 1.99 6.96
N GLN A 8 -9.00 3.17 7.55
CA GLN A 8 -7.84 3.43 8.41
C GLN A 8 -7.86 2.54 9.66
N ARG A 9 -9.02 2.38 10.30
CA ARG A 9 -9.18 1.48 11.45
C ARG A 9 -8.84 0.02 11.09
N ASN A 10 -9.28 -0.46 9.93
CA ASN A 10 -8.96 -1.82 9.50
C ASN A 10 -7.46 -1.99 9.21
N VAL A 11 -6.82 -0.99 8.61
CA VAL A 11 -5.36 -0.98 8.40
C VAL A 11 -4.63 -1.07 9.74
N GLU A 12 -5.04 -0.27 10.72
CA GLU A 12 -4.49 -0.31 12.08
C GLU A 12 -4.65 -1.69 12.74
N THR A 13 -5.84 -2.30 12.63
CA THR A 13 -6.09 -3.66 13.14
C THR A 13 -5.16 -4.68 12.48
N LEU A 14 -5.06 -4.68 11.15
CA LEU A 14 -4.18 -5.60 10.43
C LEU A 14 -2.71 -5.44 10.87
N CYS A 15 -2.24 -4.20 11.02
CA CYS A 15 -0.90 -3.93 11.51
C CYS A 15 -0.70 -4.41 12.96
N ALA A 16 -1.69 -4.21 13.83
CA ALA A 16 -1.65 -4.67 15.22
C ALA A 16 -1.63 -6.21 15.33
N ASP A 17 -2.30 -6.89 14.40
CA ASP A 17 -2.31 -8.35 14.28
C ASP A 17 -1.00 -8.93 13.68
N GLY A 18 -0.02 -8.06 13.36
CA GLY A 18 1.29 -8.45 12.85
C GLY A 18 1.35 -8.60 11.32
N HIS A 19 0.32 -8.17 10.60
CA HIS A 19 0.39 -8.05 9.15
C HIS A 19 1.20 -6.80 8.75
N LEU A 20 1.91 -6.90 7.63
CA LEU A 20 2.64 -5.78 7.05
C LEU A 20 1.79 -5.15 5.96
N MET A 21 1.51 -3.85 6.09
CA MET A 21 0.74 -3.10 5.10
C MET A 21 1.65 -2.26 4.21
N ILE A 22 1.63 -2.55 2.91
CA ILE A 22 2.29 -1.70 1.92
C ILE A 22 1.35 -0.51 1.62
N GLN A 23 1.82 0.69 1.94
CA GLN A 23 1.04 1.91 1.77
C GLN A 23 0.87 2.25 0.28
N PRO A 24 -0.34 2.68 -0.15
CA PRO A 24 -0.53 3.20 -1.51
C PRO A 24 0.18 4.55 -1.67
N GLU A 25 0.45 4.92 -2.91
CA GLU A 25 1.11 6.18 -3.27
C GLU A 25 0.16 7.08 -4.05
N ARG A 26 0.44 8.39 -4.05
CA ARG A 26 -0.30 9.34 -4.88
C ARG A 26 0.34 9.37 -6.27
N ALA A 27 -0.47 9.12 -7.29
CA ALA A 27 -0.01 9.15 -8.67
C ALA A 27 -1.15 9.54 -9.62
N ARG A 28 -0.78 9.98 -10.82
CA ARG A 28 -1.70 10.22 -11.92
C ARG A 28 -2.16 8.90 -12.51
N VAL A 29 -3.44 8.59 -12.36
CA VAL A 29 -4.07 7.34 -12.82
C VAL A 29 -5.35 7.64 -13.58
N TYR A 30 -5.79 6.71 -14.42
CA TYR A 30 -7.11 6.79 -15.03
C TYR A 30 -8.17 6.48 -13.97
N GLU A 31 -9.04 7.44 -13.69
CA GLU A 31 -10.16 7.29 -12.76
C GLU A 31 -11.40 6.90 -13.56
N VAL A 32 -12.00 5.76 -13.24
CA VAL A 32 -13.02 5.12 -14.09
C VAL A 32 -14.36 5.83 -13.99
N GLU A 33 -14.72 6.38 -12.84
CA GLU A 33 -16.01 7.08 -12.66
C GLU A 33 -16.03 8.42 -13.43
N ALA A 34 -14.91 9.15 -13.43
CA ALA A 34 -14.72 10.42 -14.10
C ALA A 34 -14.34 10.26 -15.59
N GLY A 35 -13.80 9.10 -15.96
CA GLY A 35 -13.39 8.80 -17.33
C GLY A 35 -12.14 9.55 -17.80
N GLU A 36 -11.32 10.05 -16.87
CA GLU A 36 -10.14 10.88 -17.15
C GLU A 36 -8.95 10.58 -16.22
N MET A 37 -7.79 11.14 -16.56
CA MET A 37 -6.58 11.01 -15.74
C MET A 37 -6.61 11.98 -14.55
N GLN A 38 -6.60 11.46 -13.32
CA GLN A 38 -6.58 12.23 -12.09
C GLN A 38 -5.51 11.78 -11.10
N GLU A 39 -5.14 12.66 -10.18
CA GLU A 39 -4.30 12.32 -9.03
C GLU A 39 -5.10 11.48 -8.01
N SER A 40 -4.81 10.18 -7.93
CA SER A 40 -5.50 9.25 -7.04
C SER A 40 -4.52 8.37 -6.26
N TRP A 41 -5.05 7.44 -5.48
CA TRP A 41 -4.25 6.42 -4.78
C TRP A 41 -3.96 5.27 -5.72
N ALA A 42 -2.69 4.92 -5.85
CA ALA A 42 -2.19 3.87 -6.72
C ALA A 42 -1.33 2.87 -5.94
N MET A 43 -1.05 1.74 -6.57
CA MET A 43 0.03 0.88 -6.13
C MET A 43 1.37 1.64 -6.21
N PRO A 44 2.34 1.35 -5.32
CA PRO A 44 3.69 1.80 -5.54
C PRO A 44 4.23 1.32 -6.89
N ASP A 45 5.22 2.04 -7.39
CA ASP A 45 6.01 1.64 -8.55
C ASP A 45 6.51 0.18 -8.42
N PRO A 46 6.47 -0.65 -9.49
CA PRO A 46 6.79 -2.07 -9.42
C PRO A 46 8.19 -2.38 -8.86
N GLU A 47 9.21 -1.61 -9.26
CA GLU A 47 10.58 -1.76 -8.79
C GLU A 47 10.65 -1.48 -7.29
N ARG A 48 10.03 -0.39 -6.84
CA ARG A 48 9.94 -0.02 -5.42
C ARG A 48 9.16 -1.03 -4.60
N LEU A 49 8.07 -1.58 -5.15
CA LEU A 49 7.29 -2.64 -4.53
C LEU A 49 8.14 -3.90 -4.37
N ALA A 50 8.88 -4.29 -5.39
CA ALA A 50 9.77 -5.45 -5.36
C ALA A 50 10.86 -5.30 -4.30
N GLU A 51 11.46 -4.11 -4.15
CA GLU A 51 12.42 -3.81 -3.08
C GLU A 51 11.80 -4.00 -1.69
N ARG A 52 10.63 -3.39 -1.44
CA ARG A 52 9.91 -3.55 -0.16
C ARG A 52 9.61 -5.02 0.13
N LEU A 53 9.19 -5.80 -0.87
CA LEU A 53 8.92 -7.22 -0.69
C LEU A 53 10.18 -8.02 -0.36
N LYS A 54 11.33 -7.70 -0.98
CA LYS A 54 12.62 -8.31 -0.64
C LYS A 54 12.98 -8.03 0.82
N ASP A 55 12.85 -6.79 1.28
CA ASP A 55 13.14 -6.42 2.68
C ASP A 55 12.24 -7.19 3.65
N ILE A 56 10.96 -7.36 3.33
CA ILE A 56 10.01 -8.12 4.14
C ILE A 56 10.40 -9.60 4.19
N LEU A 57 10.75 -10.20 3.05
CA LEU A 57 11.07 -11.62 2.95
C LEU A 57 12.43 -11.96 3.56
N TYR A 58 13.43 -11.10 3.38
CA TYR A 58 14.81 -11.37 3.80
C TYR A 58 15.17 -10.75 5.15
N GLY A 59 14.57 -9.62 5.53
CA GLY A 59 14.73 -9.03 6.86
C GLY A 59 14.18 -9.93 7.98
N ARG A 60 13.14 -10.72 7.68
CA ARG A 60 12.60 -11.75 8.60
C ARG A 60 13.53 -12.95 8.82
N ARG A 61 14.52 -13.16 7.94
CA ARG A 61 15.42 -14.33 7.97
C ARG A 61 16.66 -14.14 8.84
N ASN A 62 16.99 -12.90 9.20
CA ASN A 62 18.16 -12.55 10.01
C ASN A 62 17.83 -12.28 11.49
N GLY A 63 16.57 -12.51 11.90
CA GLY A 63 16.08 -12.31 13.28
C GLY A 63 15.55 -13.59 13.94
N ALA A 64 16.03 -14.76 13.51
CA ALA A 64 15.69 -16.07 14.09
C ALA A 64 16.89 -16.66 14.85
#